data_AF-A0A1Z3HTU0-F1
#
_entry.id   AF-A0A1Z3HTU0-F1
#
_cell.length_a   1.000
_cell.length_b   1.000
_cell.length_c   1.000
_cell.angle_alpha   90.00
_cell.angle_beta   90.00
_cell.angle_gamma   90.00
#
_symmetry.space_group_name_H-M   'P 1'
#
loop_
_entity.id
_entity.type
_entity.pdbx_description
1 polymer ?
#
loop_
_entity_poly.entity_id
_entity_poly.type
_entity_poly.pdbx_seq_one_letter_code
_entity_poly.pdbx_strand_id
1 'polypeptide(L)'
;MLSLKSLVELQVHRSLSEYITALVWSPVGNRLAIASGAGEVVLWQDFQETILQAANGASIDALGFSGEGAVVGGSRASRGGDTLAAVC
;
A
#
# COMPACT_ATOMS: atom_id res chain seq x y z
N MET A 1 -5.87 42.97 -3.98
CA MET A 1 -5.19 41.73 -3.54
C MET A 1 -5.80 40.57 -4.30
N LEU A 2 -5.06 39.97 -5.23
CA LEU A 2 -5.53 38.80 -6.00
C LEU A 2 -5.39 37.56 -5.11
N SER A 3 -6.51 36.91 -4.80
CA SER A 3 -6.51 35.62 -4.10
C SER A 3 -6.14 34.53 -5.11
N LEU A 4 -4.95 33.95 -4.97
CA LEU A 4 -4.50 32.83 -5.78
C LEU A 4 -5.30 31.59 -5.35
N LYS A 5 -6.18 31.12 -6.23
CA LYS A 5 -6.94 29.89 -5.99
C LYS A 5 -5.97 28.72 -6.06
N SER A 6 -5.85 27.95 -4.98
CA SER A 6 -4.99 26.77 -4.99
C SER A 6 -5.48 25.79 -6.06
N LEU A 7 -4.56 25.32 -6.90
CA LEU A 7 -4.87 24.34 -7.95
C LEU A 7 -4.90 22.91 -7.41
N VAL A 8 -4.34 22.69 -6.21
CA VAL A 8 -4.29 21.39 -5.53
C VAL A 8 -4.49 21.62 -4.04
N GLU A 9 -5.33 20.80 -3.43
CA GLU A 9 -5.55 20.79 -1.98
C GLU A 9 -5.35 19.38 -1.45
N LEU A 10 -4.54 19.25 -0.41
CA LEU A 10 -4.28 17.98 0.27
C LEU A 10 -5.57 17.50 0.94
N GLN A 11 -6.12 16.38 0.45
CA GLN A 11 -7.36 15.83 1.01
C GLN A 11 -7.09 14.93 2.23
N VAL A 12 -6.00 14.17 2.21
CA VAL A 12 -5.70 13.14 3.21
C VAL A 12 -4.20 13.09 3.51
N HIS A 13 -3.87 12.91 4.80
CA HIS A 13 -2.50 12.66 5.26
C HIS A 13 -2.46 11.53 6.28
N ARG A 14 -1.63 10.52 6.03
CA ARG A 14 -1.58 9.27 6.80
C ARG A 14 -0.15 8.75 6.87
N SER A 15 0.09 7.90 7.87
CA SER A 15 1.39 7.28 8.14
C SER A 15 1.21 5.80 8.43
N LEU A 16 2.12 4.97 7.89
CA LEU A 16 2.25 3.58 8.28
C LEU A 16 3.22 3.47 9.46
N SER A 17 3.27 2.28 10.06
CA SER A 17 4.05 1.99 11.27
C SER A 17 5.57 2.13 11.07
N GLU A 18 6.06 1.93 9.85
CA GLU A 18 7.46 2.09 9.45
C GLU A 18 7.57 2.75 8.05
N TYR A 19 8.80 2.88 7.55
CA TYR A 19 9.05 3.36 6.19
C TYR A 19 8.30 2.52 5.15
N ILE A 20 7.80 3.19 4.12
CA ILE A 20 7.09 2.56 3.01
C ILE A 20 8.11 1.80 2.16
N THR A 21 7.84 0.53 1.91
CA THR A 21 8.68 -0.36 1.11
C THR A 21 8.15 -0.55 -0.30
N ALA A 22 6.82 -0.52 -0.47
CA ALA A 22 6.17 -0.67 -1.77
C ALA A 22 4.89 0.15 -1.85
N LEU A 23 4.59 0.65 -3.06
CA LEU A 23 3.39 1.40 -3.39
C LEU A 23 2.97 1.06 -4.82
N VAL A 24 1.70 0.65 -5.00
CA VAL A 24 1.20 0.24 -6.31
C VAL A 24 -0.25 0.69 -6.51
N TRP A 25 -0.52 1.31 -7.65
CA TRP A 25 -1.88 1.61 -8.08
C TRP A 25 -2.51 0.39 -8.74
N SER A 26 -3.78 0.14 -8.46
CA SER A 26 -4.55 -0.86 -9.17
C SER A 26 -4.71 -0.44 -10.63
N PRO A 27 -4.57 -1.36 -11.59
CA PRO A 27 -4.85 -1.06 -13.00
C PRO A 27 -6.35 -0.83 -13.25
N VAL A 28 -7.20 -1.23 -12.30
CA VAL A 28 -8.66 -1.10 -12.37
C VAL A 28 -9.22 -0.48 -11.08
N GLY A 29 -9.96 0.62 -11.25
CA GLY A 29 -10.51 1.40 -10.15
C GLY A 29 -9.50 2.33 -9.46
N ASN A 30 -10.00 3.26 -8.66
CA ASN A 30 -9.20 4.24 -7.93
C ASN A 30 -8.65 3.64 -6.62
N ARG A 31 -7.80 2.63 -6.74
CA ARG A 31 -7.27 1.86 -5.61
C ARG A 31 -5.75 1.94 -5.54
N LEU A 32 -5.22 2.12 -4.34
CA LEU A 32 -3.79 2.21 -4.07
C LEU A 32 -3.44 1.25 -2.93
N ALA A 33 -2.52 0.31 -3.17
CA ALA A 33 -1.97 -0.52 -2.11
C ALA A 33 -0.61 0.03 -1.67
N ILE A 34 -0.37 0.03 -0.36
CA ILE A 34 0.86 0.53 0.26
C ILE A 34 1.32 -0.50 1.29
N ALA A 35 2.62 -0.79 1.33
CA ALA A 35 3.21 -1.64 2.35
C ALA A 35 4.37 -0.95 3.09
N SER A 36 4.63 -1.40 4.31
CA SER A 36 5.77 -0.93 5.12
C SER A 36 6.75 -2.03 5.50
N GLY A 37 7.93 -1.62 5.98
CA GLY A 37 8.95 -2.50 6.56
C GLY A 37 8.48 -3.30 7.78
N ALA A 38 7.44 -2.83 8.48
CA ALA A 38 6.82 -3.54 9.60
C ALA A 38 5.90 -4.71 9.16
N GLY A 39 5.69 -4.87 7.85
CA GLY A 39 4.80 -5.89 7.29
C GLY A 39 3.33 -5.48 7.24
N GLU A 40 3.03 -4.21 7.48
CA GLU A 40 1.68 -3.66 7.33
C GLU A 40 1.36 -3.47 5.84
N VAL A 41 0.14 -3.82 5.42
CA VAL A 41 -0.38 -3.58 4.07
C VAL A 41 -1.74 -2.91 4.19
N VAL A 42 -1.86 -1.73 3.58
CA VAL A 42 -3.10 -0.95 3.53
C VAL A 42 -3.56 -0.75 2.10
N LEU A 43 -4.87 -0.79 1.92
CA LEU A 43 -5.57 -0.47 0.68
C LEU A 43 -6.30 0.86 0.85
N TRP A 44 -6.03 1.77 -0.06
CA TRP A 44 -6.72 3.04 -0.20
C TRP A 44 -7.69 2.97 -1.35
N GLN A 45 -8.96 3.29 -1.09
CA GLN A 45 -10.02 3.36 -2.10
C GLN A 45 -10.97 4.51 -1.74
N ASP A 46 -11.24 5.40 -2.70
CA ASP A 46 -12.22 6.49 -2.53
C ASP A 46 -12.01 7.30 -1.23
N PHE A 47 -10.75 7.61 -0.93
CA PHE A 47 -10.32 8.32 0.29
C PHE A 47 -10.60 7.58 1.61
N GLN A 48 -10.83 6.27 1.56
CA GLN A 48 -10.93 5.39 2.73
C GLN A 48 -9.76 4.43 2.78
N GLU A 49 -9.28 4.17 3.99
CA GLU A 49 -8.24 3.19 4.26
C GLU A 49 -8.87 1.88 4.76
N THR A 50 -8.43 0.76 4.19
CA THR A 50 -8.68 -0.58 4.70
C THR A 50 -7.34 -1.22 5.02
N ILE A 51 -7.14 -1.66 6.26
CA ILE A 51 -5.96 -2.43 6.64
C ILE A 51 -6.19 -3.86 6.16
N LEU A 52 -5.44 -4.31 5.16
CA LEU A 52 -5.49 -5.69 4.66
C LEU A 52 -4.62 -6.61 5.53
N GLN A 53 -3.48 -6.11 5.99
CA GLN A 53 -2.58 -6.82 6.90
C GLN A 53 -2.01 -5.86 7.92
N ALA A 54 -2.18 -6.17 9.21
CA ALA A 54 -1.52 -5.44 10.28
C ALA A 54 -0.02 -5.78 10.33
N ALA A 55 0.79 -4.89 10.91
CA ALA A 55 2.22 -5.13 11.11
C ALA A 55 2.47 -6.48 11.81
N ASN A 56 3.27 -7.34 11.17
CA ASN A 56 3.63 -8.66 11.67
C ASN A 56 5.15 -8.83 11.85
N GLY A 57 5.92 -7.77 11.64
CA GLY A 57 7.37 -7.76 11.76
C GLY A 57 8.12 -8.37 10.56
N ALA A 58 7.42 -8.73 9.48
CA ALA A 58 8.03 -9.22 8.25
C ALA A 58 7.90 -8.18 7.13
N SER A 59 9.02 -7.60 6.71
CA SER A 59 9.06 -6.64 5.60
C SER A 59 8.40 -7.21 4.34
N ILE A 60 7.54 -6.40 3.73
CA ILE A 60 7.00 -6.66 2.39
C ILE A 60 7.88 -5.90 1.42
N ASP A 61 8.54 -6.60 0.51
CA ASP A 61 9.52 -5.97 -0.41
C ASP A 61 8.90 -5.66 -1.77
N ALA A 62 7.77 -6.30 -2.09
CA ALA A 62 7.05 -6.08 -3.34
C ALA A 62 5.54 -6.18 -3.14
N LEU A 63 4.80 -5.35 -3.85
CA LEU A 63 3.35 -5.42 -4.00
C LEU A 63 2.97 -5.44 -5.48
N GLY A 64 1.83 -6.06 -5.79
CA GLY A 64 1.21 -6.04 -7.10
C GLY A 64 -0.31 -6.19 -6.99
N PHE A 65 -1.02 -5.87 -8.06
CA PHE A 65 -2.43 -6.21 -8.20
C PHE A 65 -2.57 -7.38 -9.19
N SER A 66 -3.42 -8.35 -8.87
CA SER A 66 -3.90 -9.31 -9.86
C SER A 66 -4.86 -8.63 -10.85
N GLY A 67 -5.07 -9.23 -12.03
CA GLY A 67 -5.98 -8.67 -13.05
C GLY A 67 -7.45 -8.58 -12.61
N GLU A 68 -7.83 -9.38 -11.62
CA GLU A 68 -9.13 -9.34 -10.92
C GLU A 68 -9.18 -8.26 -9.82
N GLY A 69 -8.05 -7.63 -9.50
CA GLY A 69 -7.96 -6.50 -8.59
C GLY A 69 -7.68 -6.84 -7.13
N ALA A 70 -7.20 -8.04 -6.83
CA ALA A 70 -6.71 -8.41 -5.49
C ALA A 70 -5.26 -7.96 -5.31
N VAL A 71 -4.86 -7.65 -4.07
CA VAL A 71 -3.47 -7.27 -3.75
C VAL A 71 -2.64 -8.53 -3.52
N VAL A 72 -1.45 -8.57 -4.11
CA VAL A 72 -0.47 -9.65 -3.94
C VAL A 72 0.81 -9.04 -3.39
N GLY A 73 1.38 -9.64 -2.34
CA GLY A 73 2.59 -9.19 -1.69
C GLY A 73 3.70 -10.25 -1.71
N GLY A 74 4.94 -9.82 -1.86
CA GLY A 74 6.11 -10.67 -1.72
C GLY A 74 6.97 -10.19 -0.56
N SER A 75 7.34 -11.11 0.32
CA SER A 75 8.34 -10.85 1.38
C SER A 75 9.55 -11.73 1.16
N ARG A 76 10.74 -11.16 1.26
CA ARG A 76 11.98 -11.94 1.31
C ARG A 76 12.22 -12.39 2.75
N ALA A 77 11.85 -13.64 3.06
CA ALA A 77 12.29 -14.25 4.31
C ALA A 77 13.81 -14.51 4.25
N SER A 78 14.56 -14.06 5.26
CA SER A 78 16.02 -14.30 5.38
C SER A 78 16.39 -15.79 5.49
N ARG A 79 15.40 -16.69 5.60
CA ARG A 79 15.54 -18.15 5.50
C ARG A 79 14.85 -18.68 4.24
N GLY A 80 15.48 -18.49 3.09
CA GLY A 80 15.41 -19.42 1.95
C GLY A 80 14.05 -19.71 1.31
N GLY A 81 13.10 -18.78 1.31
CA GLY A 81 11.85 -18.92 0.55
C GLY A 81 11.32 -17.57 0.13
N ASP A 82 11.28 -17.30 -1.18
CA ASP A 82 10.56 -16.16 -1.74
C ASP A 82 9.07 -16.46 -1.61
N THR A 83 8.44 -16.02 -0.53
CA THR A 83 7.00 -16.26 -0.30
C THR A 83 6.23 -15.14 -0.97
N LEU A 84 5.59 -15.44 -2.10
CA LEU A 84 4.49 -14.64 -2.64
C LEU A 84 3.25 -15.00 -1.82
N ALA A 85 2.84 -14.10 -0.93
CA ALA A 85 1.55 -14.20 -0.25
C ALA A 85 0.53 -13.35 -1.01
N ALA A 86 -0.58 -13.94 -1.43
CA ALA A 86 -1.75 -13.12 -1.73
C ALA A 86 -2.14 -12.41 -0.43
N VAL A 87 -2.14 -11.08 -0.44
CA VAL A 87 -2.67 -10.29 0.67
C VAL A 87 -4.14 -10.10 0.33
N CYS A 88 -4.92 -11.15 0.60
CA CYS A 88 -6.35 -11.21 0.29
C CYS A 88 -7.15 -10.17 1.10
#